data_AF-A0A1M5U1L5-F1
#
_entry.id   AF-A0A1M5U1L5-F1
#
_cell.length_a   1.000
_cell.length_b   1.000
_cell.length_c   1.000
_cell.angle_alpha   90.00
_cell.angle_beta   90.00
_cell.angle_gamma   90.00
#
_symmetry.space_group_name_H-M   'P 1'
#
loop_
_entity.id
_entity.type
_entity.pdbx_description
1 polymer ?
#
loop_
_entity_poly.entity_id
_entity_poly.type
_entity_poly.pdbx_seq_one_letter_code
_entity_poly.pdbx_strand_id
1 'polypeptide(L)'
;MYMPIGNSFRFTAIKKYQSYKINLMNHEELISTLNECANYCNHCADACLEEDHIQMMVTCIRYDRMCAEVCSSLAKLLSINVPSQKLMALVEYCKNLCASCAEECSSHEAQHCQNCAAACKRCVDACSKFLYNH
;
A
#
# COMPACT_ATOMS: atom_id res chain seq x y z
N MET A 1 51.75 15.41 14.18
CA MET A 1 50.84 16.51 13.77
C MET A 1 49.42 15.95 13.78
N TYR A 2 48.76 15.98 14.94
CA TYR A 2 47.37 15.51 15.07
C TYR A 2 46.43 16.65 14.63
N MET A 3 45.67 16.46 13.55
CA MET A 3 44.57 17.36 13.21
C MET A 3 43.35 17.00 14.05
N PRO A 4 42.70 17.94 14.74
CA PRO A 4 41.46 17.67 15.47
C PRO A 4 40.30 17.59 14.46
N ILE A 5 39.64 16.43 14.40
CA ILE A 5 38.39 16.26 13.65
C ILE A 5 37.33 17.07 14.41
N GLY A 6 37.06 18.29 13.94
CA GLY A 6 36.21 19.25 14.61
C GLY A 6 34.77 18.75 14.80
N ASN A 7 34.21 19.06 15.98
CA ASN A 7 32.82 18.79 16.38
C ASN A 7 31.77 19.17 15.32
N SER A 8 32.05 20.13 14.45
CA SER A 8 31.17 20.58 13.36
C SER A 8 30.71 19.45 12.41
N PHE A 9 31.59 18.51 12.06
CA PHE A 9 31.24 17.38 11.18
C PHE A 9 30.30 16.36 11.85
N ARG A 10 30.36 16.23 13.17
CA ARG A 10 29.53 15.29 13.94
C ARG A 10 28.10 15.81 14.08
N PHE A 11 27.92 17.14 14.24
CA PHE A 11 26.61 17.77 14.32
C PHE A 11 25.84 17.76 12.98
N THR A 12 26.51 17.92 11.85
CA THR A 12 25.86 17.84 10.52
C THR A 12 25.40 16.43 10.18
N ALA A 13 26.20 15.40 10.53
CA ALA A 13 25.82 14.00 10.36
C ALA A 13 24.60 13.61 11.22
N ILE A 14 24.54 14.08 12.48
CA ILE A 14 23.41 13.81 13.38
C ILE A 14 22.13 14.51 12.90
N LYS A 15 22.21 15.78 12.47
CA LYS A 15 21.06 16.49 11.90
C LYS A 15 20.55 15.84 10.61
N LYS A 16 21.45 15.36 9.74
CA LYS A 16 21.10 14.62 8.52
C LYS A 16 20.46 13.27 8.86
N TYR A 17 20.97 12.57 9.86
CA TYR A 17 20.39 11.31 10.37
C TYR A 17 19.01 11.51 11.03
N GLN A 18 18.82 12.58 11.81
CA GLN A 18 17.51 12.93 12.37
C GLN A 18 16.52 13.38 11.30
N SER A 19 16.95 14.15 10.30
CA SER A 19 16.13 14.49 9.13
C SER A 19 15.74 13.26 8.31
N TYR A 20 16.65 12.28 8.21
CA TYR A 20 16.37 10.97 7.59
C TYR A 20 15.37 10.15 8.43
N LYS A 21 15.48 10.18 9.77
CA LYS A 21 14.58 9.49 10.70
C LYS A 21 13.17 10.10 10.75
N ILE A 22 13.05 11.40 10.59
CA ILE A 22 11.74 12.10 10.47
C ILE A 22 11.07 11.75 9.12
N ASN A 23 11.84 11.58 8.04
CA ASN A 23 11.30 11.18 6.73
C ASN A 23 10.79 9.72 6.68
N LEU A 24 11.33 8.83 7.52
CA LEU A 24 10.94 7.42 7.60
C LEU A 24 9.46 7.21 7.98
N MET A 25 8.79 8.21 8.58
CA MET A 25 7.40 8.11 9.04
C MET A 25 6.38 8.80 8.11
N ASN A 26 6.79 9.33 6.95
CA ASN A 26 5.92 10.19 6.14
C ASN A 26 4.72 9.47 5.47
N HIS A 27 4.68 8.14 5.51
CA HIS A 27 3.66 7.35 4.80
C HIS A 27 3.03 6.24 5.65
N GLU A 28 3.16 6.30 6.99
CA GLU A 28 2.69 5.22 7.88
C GLU A 28 1.21 4.86 7.69
N GLU A 29 0.32 5.85 7.58
CA GLU A 29 -1.11 5.62 7.35
C GLU A 29 -1.37 4.87 6.03
N LEU A 30 -0.71 5.30 4.94
CA LEU A 30 -0.87 4.66 3.63
C LEU A 30 -0.26 3.26 3.62
N ILE A 31 0.93 3.07 4.20
CA ILE A 31 1.59 1.77 4.30
C ILE A 31 0.71 0.80 5.11
N SER A 32 0.15 1.23 6.23
CA SER A 32 -0.77 0.41 7.03
C SER A 32 -2.00 0.01 6.22
N THR A 33 -2.62 0.96 5.53
CA THR A 33 -3.82 0.71 4.72
C THR A 33 -3.56 -0.23 3.55
N LEU A 34 -2.42 -0.09 2.87
CA LEU A 34 -2.00 -0.98 1.78
C LEU A 34 -1.78 -2.41 2.26
N ASN A 35 -1.10 -2.59 3.40
CA ASN A 35 -0.88 -3.91 3.98
C ASN A 35 -2.20 -4.55 4.44
N GLU A 36 -3.10 -3.78 5.04
CA GLU A 36 -4.44 -4.25 5.41
C GLU A 36 -5.22 -4.69 4.16
N CYS A 37 -5.23 -3.87 3.10
CA CYS A 37 -5.88 -4.21 1.84
C CYS A 37 -5.32 -5.50 1.24
N ALA A 38 -3.99 -5.66 1.22
CA ALA A 38 -3.35 -6.86 0.71
C ALA A 38 -3.73 -8.12 1.51
N ASN A 39 -3.85 -8.01 2.84
CA ASN A 39 -4.28 -9.13 3.68
C ASN A 39 -5.73 -9.54 3.37
N TYR A 40 -6.65 -8.57 3.24
CA TYR A 40 -8.04 -8.85 2.88
C TYR A 40 -8.17 -9.46 1.48
N CYS A 41 -7.43 -8.94 0.50
CA CYS A 41 -7.43 -9.48 -0.86
C CYS A 41 -6.89 -10.92 -0.89
N ASN A 42 -5.77 -11.20 -0.22
CA ASN A 42 -5.24 -12.57 -0.15
C ASN A 42 -6.22 -13.53 0.53
N HIS A 43 -6.87 -13.11 1.62
CA HIS A 43 -7.88 -13.91 2.29
C HIS A 43 -9.12 -14.14 1.41
N CYS A 44 -9.59 -13.11 0.72
CA CYS A 44 -10.72 -13.20 -0.20
C CYS A 44 -10.43 -14.14 -1.37
N ALA A 45 -9.25 -14.04 -1.97
CA ALA A 45 -8.82 -14.95 -3.03
C ALA A 45 -8.82 -16.42 -2.59
N ASP A 46 -8.35 -16.69 -1.37
CA ASP A 46 -8.32 -18.04 -0.80
C ASP A 46 -9.75 -18.54 -0.48
N ALA A 47 -10.55 -17.73 0.20
CA ALA A 47 -11.94 -18.06 0.53
C ALA A 47 -12.81 -18.26 -0.72
N CYS A 48 -12.59 -17.49 -1.78
CA CYS A 48 -13.26 -17.66 -3.07
C CYS A 48 -13.00 -19.03 -3.73
N LEU A 49 -11.90 -19.71 -3.39
CA LEU A 49 -11.62 -21.08 -3.88
C LEU A 49 -12.46 -22.14 -3.17
N GLU A 50 -13.04 -21.82 -2.01
CA GLU A 50 -13.89 -22.70 -1.21
C GLU A 50 -15.39 -22.52 -1.51
N GLU A 51 -15.76 -21.56 -2.37
CA GLU A 51 -17.15 -21.30 -2.76
C GLU A 51 -17.70 -22.38 -3.71
N ASP A 52 -18.96 -22.79 -3.48
CA ASP A 52 -19.64 -23.81 -4.29
C ASP A 52 -19.66 -23.45 -5.79
N HIS A 53 -19.74 -22.16 -6.10
CA HIS A 53 -19.84 -21.62 -7.47
C HIS A 53 -18.53 -20.93 -7.88
N ILE A 54 -17.39 -21.58 -7.67
CA ILE A 54 -16.04 -21.06 -7.98
C ILE A 54 -15.88 -20.43 -9.37
N GLN A 55 -16.63 -20.91 -10.37
CA GLN A 55 -16.61 -20.36 -11.73
C GLN A 55 -17.01 -18.87 -11.77
N MET A 56 -17.92 -18.46 -10.88
CA MET A 56 -18.34 -17.07 -10.71
C MET A 56 -17.28 -16.23 -9.99
N MET A 57 -16.36 -16.87 -9.26
CA MET A 57 -15.32 -16.22 -8.46
C MET A 57 -14.01 -16.01 -9.23
N VAL A 58 -13.87 -16.56 -10.45
CA VAL A 58 -12.59 -16.51 -11.21
C VAL A 58 -12.08 -15.09 -11.42
N THR A 59 -12.98 -14.15 -11.72
CA THR A 59 -12.62 -12.74 -11.89
C THR A 59 -12.22 -12.09 -10.57
N CYS A 60 -13.01 -12.32 -9.51
CA CYS A 60 -12.70 -11.89 -8.14
C CYS A 60 -11.30 -12.35 -7.70
N ILE A 61 -11.00 -13.64 -7.81
CA ILE A 61 -9.70 -14.23 -7.45
C ILE A 61 -8.53 -13.56 -8.21
N ARG A 62 -8.72 -13.25 -9.49
CA ARG A 62 -7.68 -12.59 -10.30
C ARG A 62 -7.45 -11.16 -9.85
N TYR A 63 -8.52 -10.40 -9.59
CA TYR A 63 -8.41 -9.04 -9.08
C TYR A 63 -7.81 -9.00 -7.68
N ASP A 64 -8.26 -9.86 -6.77
CA ASP A 64 -7.75 -9.97 -5.41
C ASP A 64 -6.24 -10.22 -5.40
N ARG A 65 -5.76 -11.21 -6.16
CA ARG A 65 -4.33 -11.54 -6.22
C ARG A 65 -3.50 -10.40 -6.79
N MET A 66 -4.00 -9.74 -7.84
CA MET A 66 -3.30 -8.59 -8.44
C MET A 66 -3.29 -7.41 -7.47
N CYS A 67 -4.41 -7.12 -6.82
CA CYS A 67 -4.55 -6.06 -5.82
C CYS A 67 -3.61 -6.30 -4.64
N ALA A 68 -3.56 -7.51 -4.10
CA ALA A 68 -2.67 -7.88 -3.01
C ALA A 68 -1.19 -7.68 -3.36
N GLU A 69 -0.77 -8.11 -4.54
CA GLU A 69 0.61 -7.96 -4.99
C GLU A 69 0.98 -6.48 -5.13
N VAL A 70 0.16 -5.69 -5.83
CA VAL A 70 0.42 -4.26 -6.05
C VAL A 70 0.42 -3.49 -4.73
N CYS A 71 -0.55 -3.73 -3.85
CA CYS A 71 -0.62 -3.10 -2.53
C CYS A 71 0.63 -3.41 -1.69
N SER A 72 1.02 -4.68 -1.61
CA SER A 72 2.19 -5.08 -0.82
C SER A 72 3.51 -4.52 -1.40
N SER A 73 3.62 -4.47 -2.73
CA SER A 73 4.78 -3.92 -3.43
C SER A 73 4.87 -2.41 -3.24
N LEU A 74 3.74 -1.68 -3.34
CA LEU A 74 3.71 -0.25 -3.08
C LEU A 74 4.03 0.07 -1.61
N ALA A 75 3.52 -0.71 -0.64
CA ALA A 75 3.84 -0.54 0.78
C ALA A 75 5.36 -0.66 1.06
N LYS A 76 6.01 -1.66 0.45
CA LYS A 76 7.47 -1.82 0.52
C LYS A 76 8.20 -0.63 -0.07
N LEU A 77 7.78 -0.14 -1.25
CA LEU A 77 8.42 0.99 -1.92
C LEU A 77 8.25 2.30 -1.14
N LEU A 78 7.09 2.53 -0.53
CA LEU A 78 6.82 3.70 0.33
C LEU A 78 7.67 3.69 1.61
N SER A 79 8.17 2.53 2.02
CA SER A 79 9.08 2.40 3.17
C SER A 79 10.53 2.78 2.81
N ILE A 80 10.83 2.98 1.53
CA ILE A 80 12.15 3.39 1.04
C ILE A 80 12.18 4.92 0.94
N ASN A 81 13.23 5.55 1.47
CA ASN A 81 13.39 7.00 1.45
C ASN A 81 13.77 7.51 0.03
N VAL A 82 12.78 7.63 -0.84
CA VAL A 82 12.86 8.24 -2.17
C VAL A 82 11.87 9.39 -2.29
N PRO A 83 12.08 10.37 -3.20
CA PRO A 83 11.09 11.43 -3.42
C PRO A 83 9.72 10.86 -3.82
N SER A 84 8.64 11.28 -3.15
CA SER A 84 7.27 10.80 -3.38
C SER A 84 6.83 10.88 -4.85
N GLN A 85 7.33 11.87 -5.60
CA GLN A 85 7.02 12.04 -7.03
C GLN A 85 7.42 10.83 -7.88
N LYS A 86 8.40 10.03 -7.43
CA LYS A 86 8.80 8.79 -8.11
C LYS A 86 7.79 7.67 -7.95
N LEU A 87 6.90 7.75 -6.97
CA LEU A 87 5.90 6.73 -6.65
C LEU A 87 4.48 7.10 -7.12
N MET A 88 4.21 8.36 -7.46
CA MET A 88 2.87 8.85 -7.82
C MET A 88 2.17 8.00 -8.89
N ALA A 89 2.85 7.64 -9.97
CA ALA A 89 2.26 6.82 -11.02
C ALA A 89 1.86 5.42 -10.53
N LEU A 90 2.63 4.84 -9.61
CA LEU A 90 2.31 3.55 -9.01
C LEU A 90 1.17 3.67 -7.99
N VAL A 91 1.10 4.77 -7.22
CA VAL A 91 -0.02 5.06 -6.32
C VAL A 91 -1.32 5.24 -7.09
N GLU A 92 -1.28 5.96 -8.23
CA GLU A 92 -2.43 6.11 -9.13
C GLU A 92 -2.90 4.76 -9.69
N TYR A 93 -1.96 3.92 -10.14
CA TYR A 93 -2.28 2.57 -10.59
C TYR A 93 -2.89 1.71 -9.47
N CYS A 94 -2.31 1.75 -8.27
CA CYS A 94 -2.83 1.05 -7.10
C CYS A 94 -4.25 1.51 -6.75
N LYS A 95 -4.51 2.82 -6.74
CA LYS A 95 -5.85 3.38 -6.53
C LYS A 95 -6.87 2.81 -7.51
N ASN A 96 -6.54 2.84 -8.81
CA ASN A 96 -7.46 2.38 -9.86
C ASN A 96 -7.70 0.86 -9.78
N LEU A 97 -6.66 0.09 -9.47
CA LEU A 97 -6.80 -1.34 -9.23
C LEU A 97 -7.64 -1.68 -8.00
N CYS A 98 -7.41 -0.99 -6.87
CA CYS A 98 -8.23 -1.15 -5.67
C CYS A 98 -9.70 -0.81 -5.96
N ALA A 99 -9.99 0.19 -6.79
CA ALA A 99 -11.35 0.51 -7.20
C ALA A 99 -11.99 -0.64 -8.00
N SER A 100 -11.30 -1.19 -9.00
CA SER A 100 -11.80 -2.35 -9.76
C SER A 100 -11.98 -3.60 -8.91
N CYS A 101 -11.05 -3.86 -7.98
CA CYS A 101 -11.16 -4.97 -7.03
C CYS A 101 -12.37 -4.77 -6.11
N ALA A 102 -12.58 -3.55 -5.60
CA ALA A 102 -13.73 -3.23 -4.75
C ALA A 102 -15.07 -3.42 -5.49
N GLU A 103 -15.15 -3.01 -6.75
CA GLU A 103 -16.33 -3.17 -7.59
C GLU A 103 -16.66 -4.66 -7.78
N GLU A 104 -15.68 -5.45 -8.23
CA GLU A 104 -15.83 -6.91 -8.41
C GLU A 104 -16.23 -7.59 -7.10
N CYS A 105 -15.49 -7.39 -6.00
CA CYS A 105 -15.79 -8.01 -4.72
C CYS A 105 -17.18 -7.60 -4.20
N SER A 106 -17.61 -6.35 -4.41
CA SER A 106 -18.93 -5.87 -3.94
C SER A 106 -20.11 -6.51 -4.67
N SER A 107 -19.88 -7.11 -5.84
CA SER A 107 -20.91 -7.82 -6.62
C SER A 107 -21.28 -9.19 -6.04
N HIS A 108 -20.47 -9.73 -5.12
CA HIS A 108 -20.66 -11.05 -4.51
C HIS A 108 -21.25 -10.93 -3.10
N GLU A 109 -22.29 -11.70 -2.77
CA GLU A 109 -22.94 -11.64 -1.45
C GLU A 109 -22.07 -12.21 -0.30
N ALA A 110 -21.03 -12.98 -0.62
CA ALA A 110 -20.18 -13.61 0.36
C ALA A 110 -19.51 -12.59 1.31
N GLN A 111 -19.51 -12.88 2.60
CA GLN A 111 -19.02 -11.93 3.62
C GLN A 111 -17.53 -11.60 3.46
N HIS A 112 -16.70 -12.55 3.01
CA HIS A 112 -15.28 -12.31 2.74
C HIS A 112 -15.09 -11.32 1.58
N CYS A 113 -15.88 -11.42 0.52
CA CYS A 113 -15.92 -10.46 -0.59
C CYS A 113 -16.36 -9.06 -0.11
N GLN A 114 -17.41 -8.96 0.72
CA GLN A 114 -17.86 -7.67 1.25
C GLN A 114 -16.81 -7.00 2.13
N ASN A 115 -16.09 -7.79 2.94
CA ASN A 115 -14.99 -7.30 3.76
C ASN A 115 -13.81 -6.82 2.88
N CYS A 116 -13.48 -7.57 1.82
CA CYS A 116 -12.45 -7.21 0.85
C CYS A 116 -12.81 -5.89 0.14
N ALA A 117 -14.05 -5.76 -0.34
CA ALA A 117 -14.53 -4.55 -0.99
C ALA A 117 -14.41 -3.32 -0.08
N ALA A 118 -14.73 -3.46 1.22
CA ALA A 118 -14.56 -2.38 2.18
C ALA A 118 -13.10 -1.99 2.40
N ALA A 119 -12.19 -2.96 2.48
CA ALA A 119 -10.75 -2.71 2.60
C ALA A 119 -10.17 -2.03 1.34
N CYS A 120 -10.55 -2.50 0.16
CA CYS A 120 -10.17 -1.90 -1.12
C CYS A 120 -10.65 -0.44 -1.22
N LYS A 121 -11.89 -0.13 -0.80
CA LYS A 121 -12.41 1.25 -0.75
C LYS A 121 -11.59 2.15 0.18
N ARG A 122 -11.23 1.68 1.38
CA ARG A 122 -10.33 2.43 2.28
C ARG A 122 -8.97 2.68 1.62
N CYS A 123 -8.45 1.72 0.87
CA CYS A 123 -7.20 1.86 0.14
C CYS A 123 -7.29 2.90 -0.98
N VAL A 124 -8.41 2.95 -1.73
CA VAL A 124 -8.69 4.01 -2.72
C VAL A 124 -8.65 5.39 -2.07
N ASP A 125 -9.30 5.55 -0.92
CA ASP A 125 -9.32 6.83 -0.19
C ASP A 125 -7.92 7.24 0.27
N ALA A 126 -7.14 6.31 0.83
CA ALA A 126 -5.77 6.56 1.28
C ALA A 126 -4.84 6.93 0.12
N CYS A 127 -4.92 6.22 -1.01
CA CYS A 127 -4.14 6.54 -2.21
C CYS A 127 -4.54 7.92 -2.75
N SER A 128 -5.83 8.25 -2.76
CA SER A 128 -6.33 9.56 -3.21
C SER A 128 -5.80 10.70 -2.33
N LYS A 129 -5.79 10.53 -1.00
CA LYS A 129 -5.19 11.49 -0.07
C LYS A 129 -3.70 11.69 -0.36
N PHE A 130 -2.95 10.63 -0.60
CA PHE A 130 -1.53 10.72 -0.93
C PHE A 130 -1.30 11.53 -2.21
N LEU A 131 -2.08 11.25 -3.26
CA LEU A 131 -1.98 11.92 -4.56
C LEU A 131 -2.40 13.39 -4.52
N TYR A 132 -3.33 13.75 -3.64
CA TYR A 132 -3.73 15.16 -3.45
C TYR A 132 -2.64 15.98 -2.75
N ASN A 133 -1.87 15.34 -1.87
CA ASN A 133 -0.85 16.01 -1.06
C ASN A 133 0.53 16.11 -1.72
N HIS A 134 0.71 15.63 -2.96
CA HIS A 134 1.99 15.56 -3.68
C HIS A 134 1.86 15.94 -5.16
#